data_AF-A0A971RK23-F1
#
_entry.id   AF-A0A971RK23-F1
#
_cell.length_a   1.000
_cell.length_b   1.000
_cell.length_c   1.000
_cell.angle_alpha   90.00
_cell.angle_beta   90.00
_cell.angle_gamma   90.00
#
_symmetry.space_group_name_H-M   'P 1'
#
loop_
_entity.id
_entity.type
_entity.pdbx_description
1 polymer ?
#
loop_
_entity_poly.entity_id
_entity_poly.type
_entity_poly.pdbx_seq_one_letter_code
_entity_poly.pdbx_strand_id
1 'polypeptide(L)' 'MGYLQLFFLVLLIASAATAFVTRDLLVAVIAFGFFSFFAALLYTLMMAVDVAFTEIVIGGLTTIFYVTVIYRTKRGTS' A
#
# COMPACT_ATOMS: atom_id res chain seq x y z
N MET A 1 -19.72 -9.14 -10.66
CA MET A 1 -18.81 -9.31 -9.50
C MET A 1 -17.35 -9.47 -9.92
N GLY A 2 -17.01 -10.29 -10.93
CA GLY A 2 -15.61 -10.46 -11.37
C GLY A 2 -14.93 -9.21 -11.94
N TYR A 3 -15.64 -8.38 -12.71
CA TYR A 3 -15.04 -7.18 -13.34
C TYR A 3 -14.52 -6.16 -12.32
N LEU A 4 -15.21 -6.01 -11.18
CA LEU A 4 -14.80 -5.08 -10.13
C LEU A 4 -13.54 -5.59 -9.40
N GLN A 5 -13.48 -6.91 -9.13
CA GLN A 5 -12.28 -7.54 -8.56
C GLN A 5 -11.09 -7.40 -9.50
N LEU A 6 -11.29 -7.62 -10.81
CA LEU A 6 -10.26 -7.45 -11.82
C LEU A 6 -9.75 -5.99 -11.88
N PHE A 7 -10.66 -5.02 -11.78
CA PHE A 7 -10.32 -3.60 -11.74
C PHE A 7 -9.42 -3.27 -10.53
N PHE A 8 -9.77 -3.72 -9.33
CA PHE A 8 -8.94 -3.51 -8.14
C PHE A 8 -7.60 -4.25 -8.21
N LEU A 9 -7.58 -5.44 -8.81
CA LEU A 9 -6.34 -6.20 -9.01
C LEU A 9 -5.38 -5.45 -9.95
N VAL A 10 -5.89 -4.84 -11.02
CA VAL A 10 -5.09 -3.99 -11.91
C VAL A 10 -4.56 -2.76 -11.17
N LEU A 11 -5.39 -2.09 -10.36
CA LEU A 11 -4.94 -0.96 -9.54
C LEU A 11 -3.85 -1.36 -8.53
N LEU A 12 -3.97 -2.55 -7.94
CA LEU A 12 -3.01 -3.10 -6.99
C LEU A 12 -1.65 -3.39 -7.66
N ILE A 13 -1.67 -3.96 -8.87
CA ILE A 13 -0.45 -4.14 -9.67
C ILE A 13 0.16 -2.78 -10.05
N ALA A 14 -0.67 -1.81 -10.45
CA ALA A 14 -0.21 -0.48 -10.82
C ALA A 14 0.45 0.26 -9.64
N SER A 15 -0.15 0.22 -8.45
CA SER A 15 0.43 0.85 -7.24
C SER A 15 1.70 0.14 -6.76
N ALA A 16 1.79 -1.17 -6.91
CA ALA A 16 3.02 -1.91 -6.65
C ALA A 16 4.15 -1.50 -7.61
N ALA A 17 3.83 -1.38 -8.91
CA ALA A 17 4.79 -0.94 -9.92
C ALA A 17 5.28 0.49 -9.66
N THR A 18 4.39 1.42 -9.29
CA THR A 18 4.78 2.80 -8.96
C THR A 18 5.64 2.84 -7.70
N ALA A 19 5.31 2.08 -6.66
CA ALA A 19 6.15 1.97 -5.46
C ALA A 19 7.55 1.44 -5.78
N PHE A 20 7.68 0.48 -6.70
CA PHE A 20 8.95 -0.12 -7.08
C PHE A 20 9.84 0.80 -7.95
N VAL A 21 9.25 1.54 -8.89
CA VAL A 21 9.99 2.39 -9.84
C VAL A 21 10.44 3.71 -9.21
N THR A 22 9.77 4.15 -8.14
CA THR A 22 10.01 5.48 -7.57
C THR A 22 11.32 5.53 -6.77
N ARG A 23 12.19 6.49 -7.11
CA ARG A 23 13.48 6.72 -6.42
C ARG A 23 13.34 7.42 -5.08
N ASP A 24 12.26 8.18 -4.89
CA ASP A 24 12.00 8.85 -3.62
C ASP A 24 11.28 7.92 -2.64
N LEU A 25 11.92 7.66 -1.51
CA LEU A 25 11.41 6.76 -0.47
C LEU A 25 10.07 7.22 0.10
N LEU A 26 9.83 8.53 0.22
CA LEU A 26 8.56 9.04 0.74
C LEU A 26 7.44 8.76 -0.26
N VAL A 27 7.68 9.02 -1.54
CA VAL A 27 6.71 8.75 -2.61
C VAL A 27 6.44 7.25 -2.76
N ALA A 28 7.47 6.41 -2.64
CA ALA A 28 7.34 4.95 -2.65
C ALA A 28 6.45 4.45 -1.50
N VAL A 29 6.61 4.99 -0.30
CA VAL A 29 5.79 4.64 0.87
C VAL A 29 4.35 5.08 0.73
N ILE A 30 4.11 6.27 0.16
CA ILE A 30 2.74 6.74 -0.12
C ILE A 30 2.07 5.82 -1.16
N ALA A 31 2.78 5.42 -2.22
CA ALA A 31 2.29 4.47 -3.21
C ALA A 31 1.99 3.09 -2.58
N PHE A 32 2.83 2.64 -1.65
CA PHE A 32 2.59 1.42 -0.88
C PHE A 32 1.36 1.53 0.04
N GLY A 33 1.07 2.72 0.59
CA GLY A 33 -0.18 2.98 1.33
C GLY A 33 -1.43 2.79 0.45
N PHE A 34 -1.41 3.28 -0.79
CA PHE A 34 -2.49 3.04 -1.76
C PHE A 34 -2.62 1.56 -2.12
N PHE A 35 -1.51 0.84 -2.25
CA PHE A 35 -1.53 -0.61 -2.46
C PHE A 35 -2.29 -1.34 -1.36
N SER A 36 -1.98 -1.06 -0.08
CA SER A 36 -2.66 -1.71 1.05
C SER A 36 -4.14 -1.32 1.13
N PHE A 37 -4.49 -0.07 0.82
CA PHE A 37 -5.89 0.36 0.74
C PHE A 37 -6.67 -0.41 -0.34
N PHE A 38 -6.12 -0.58 -1.55
CA PHE A 38 -6.76 -1.35 -2.61
C PHE A 38 -6.86 -2.84 -2.27
N ALA A 39 -5.86 -3.40 -1.57
CA ALA A 39 -5.91 -4.77 -1.08
C ALA A 39 -7.09 -4.98 -0.12
N ALA A 40 -7.29 -4.08 0.85
CA ALA A 40 -8.42 -4.15 1.77
C ALA A 40 -9.79 -4.05 1.09
N LEU A 41 -9.91 -3.19 0.07
CA LEU A 41 -11.12 -3.11 -0.75
C LEU A 41 -11.37 -4.42 -1.51
N LEU A 42 -10.32 -5.01 -2.09
CA LEU A 42 -10.42 -6.30 -2.79
C LEU A 42 -10.85 -7.42 -1.84
N TYR A 43 -10.31 -7.49 -0.61
CA TYR A 43 -10.74 -8.47 0.40
C TYR A 43 -12.19 -8.29 0.82
N THR A 44 -12.65 -7.04 0.94
CA THR A 44 -14.07 -6.74 1.20
C THR A 44 -14.97 -7.28 0.08
N LEU A 45 -14.54 -7.13 -1.18
CA LEU A 45 -15.25 -7.69 -2.34
C LEU A 45 -15.23 -9.21 -2.42
N MET A 46 -14.30 -9.87 -1.73
CA MET A 46 -14.22 -11.32 -1.61
C MET A 46 -14.99 -11.87 -0.41
N MET A 47 -15.81 -11.04 0.25
CA MET A 47 -16.53 -11.40 1.47
C MET A 47 -15.60 -11.78 2.64
N ALA A 48 -14.35 -11.32 2.62
CA ALA A 48 -13.33 -11.57 3.65
C ALA A 48 -13.13 -10.32 4.52
N VAL A 49 -14.15 -9.95 5.28
CA VAL A 49 -14.16 -8.70 6.07
C VAL A 49 -13.13 -8.70 7.22
N ASP A 50 -12.88 -9.85 7.84
CA ASP A 50 -11.90 -9.97 8.93
C ASP A 50 -10.49 -9.64 8.43
N VAL A 51 -10.14 -10.17 7.25
CA VAL A 51 -8.85 -9.91 6.59
C VAL A 51 -8.76 -8.44 6.16
N ALA A 52 -9.81 -7.90 5.56
CA ALA A 52 -9.87 -6.49 5.16
C ALA A 52 -9.66 -5.53 6.34
N PHE A 53 -10.25 -5.82 7.50
CA PHE A 53 -10.08 -5.00 8.69
C PHE A 53 -8.63 -5.01 9.20
N THR A 54 -8.01 -6.19 9.26
CA THR A 54 -6.60 -6.29 9.65
C THR A 54 -5.67 -5.59 8.66
N GLU A 55 -5.97 -5.66 7.36
CA GLU A 55 -5.18 -5.00 6.32
C GLU A 55 -5.19 -3.48 6.44
N ILE A 56 -6.34 -2.84 6.67
CA ILE A 56 -6.40 -1.37 6.82
C ILE A 56 -5.61 -0.91 8.05
N VAL A 57 -5.68 -1.68 9.14
CA VAL A 57 -4.94 -1.38 10.38
C VAL A 57 -3.43 -1.53 10.16
N ILE A 58 -2.99 -2.65 9.57
CA ILE A 58 -1.57 -2.93 9.33
C ILE A 58 -1.00 -1.99 8.26
N GLY A 59 -1.73 -1.75 7.18
CA GLY A 59 -1.36 -0.79 6.14
C GLY A 59 -1.17 0.62 6.66
N GLY A 60 -2.06 1.08 7.54
CA GLY A 60 -1.93 2.37 8.20
C GLY A 60 -0.69 2.44 9.11
N LEU A 61 -0.52 1.44 9.98
CA LEU A 61 0.62 1.40 10.90
C LEU A 61 1.96 1.32 10.16
N THR A 62 2.07 0.48 9.14
CA THR A 62 3.30 0.32 8.33
C THR A 62 3.66 1.62 7.61
N THR A 63 2.67 2.33 7.05
CA THR A 63 2.88 3.64 6.43
C THR A 63 3.44 4.66 7.44
N ILE A 64 2.86 4.75 8.64
CA ILE A 64 3.33 5.64 9.72
C ILE A 64 4.76 5.27 10.13
N PHE A 65 5.05 3.98 10.31
CA PHE A 65 6.39 3.52 10.66
C PHE A 65 7.41 3.87 9.59
N TYR A 66 7.11 3.63 8.32
CA TYR A 66 8.02 3.95 7.22
C TYR A 66 8.28 5.45 7.11
N VAL A 67 7.24 6.29 7.20
CA VAL A 67 7.39 7.75 7.20
C VAL A 67 8.27 8.19 8.38
N THR A 68 8.05 7.63 9.58
CA THR A 68 8.85 7.95 10.77
C THR A 68 10.32 7.55 10.59
N VAL A 69 10.59 6.36 10.05
CA VAL A 69 11.95 5.87 9.80
C VAL A 69 12.66 6.71 8.74
N ILE A 70 11.96 7.10 7.67
CA ILE A 70 12.50 7.99 6.63
C ILE A 70 12.85 9.35 7.22
N TYR A 71 11.99 9.90 8.08
CA TYR A 71 12.24 11.19 8.72
C TYR A 71 13.43 11.15 9.69
N ARG A 72 13.60 10.04 10.42
CA ARG A 72 14.71 9.86 11.37
C ARG A 72 16.02 9.47 10.68
N THR A 73 15.97 8.87 9.51
CA THR A 73 17.15 8.51 8.71
C THR A 73 17.59 9.72 7.91
N LYS A 74 18.65 10.41 8.34
CA LYS A 74 19.35 11.31 7.42
C LYS A 74 19.87 10.47 6.26
N ARG A 75 19.61 10.88 5.01
CA ARG A 75 20.30 10.36 3.82
C ARG A 75 21.80 10.62 4.03
N GLY A 76 22.50 9.68 4.65
CA GLY A 76 23.96 9.65 4.71
C GLY A 76 24.45 9.38 3.30
N THR A 77 24.68 10.44 2.55
CA THR A 77 25.45 10.37 1.31
C THR A 77 26.91 10.32 1.75
N SER A 78 27.55 9.16 1.57
CA SER A 78 29.00 9.11 1.38
C SER A 78 29.36 9.74 0.04
#